data_AF-A0A3D4YSA8-F1
#
_entry.id   AF-A0A3D4YSA8-F1
#
_cell.length_a   1.000
_cell.length_b   1.000
_cell.length_c   1.000
_cell.angle_alpha   90.00
_cell.angle_beta   90.00
_cell.angle_gamma   90.00
#
_symmetry.space_group_name_H-M   'P 1'
#
loop_
_entity.id
_entity.type
_entity.pdbx_description
1 polymer ?
#
loop_
_entity_poly.entity_id
_entity_poly.type
_entity_poly.pdbx_seq_one_letter_code
_entity_poly.pdbx_strand_id
1 'polypeptide(L)' 'MGDDRDTVAGIAQLYLGNILYALELAALGLDEQNKSVDAAFYRGIAKKLAEARGRETKRS' A
#
# COMPACT_ATOMS: atom_id res chain seq x y z
N MET A 1 16.69 -9.55 20.49
CA MET A 1 15.69 -8.78 19.73
C MET A 1 15.85 -9.19 18.28
N GLY A 2 14.84 -9.81 17.66
CA GLY A 2 14.86 -9.97 16.20
C GLY A 2 14.88 -8.59 15.58
N ASP A 3 15.67 -8.39 14.53
CA ASP A 3 15.66 -7.13 13.80
C ASP A 3 14.29 -7.01 13.14
N ASP A 4 13.41 -6.13 13.64
CA ASP A 4 12.06 -5.95 13.10
C ASP A 4 12.10 -5.63 11.58
N ARG A 5 13.26 -5.16 11.07
CA ARG A 5 13.54 -4.94 9.65
C ARG A 5 13.46 -6.21 8.79
N ASP A 6 13.62 -7.39 9.36
CA ASP A 6 13.53 -8.67 8.63
C ASP A 6 12.13 -9.30 8.67
N THR A 7 11.18 -8.66 9.37
CA THR A 7 9.78 -9.08 9.36
C THR A 7 9.06 -8.52 8.13
N VAL A 8 7.99 -9.20 7.70
CA VAL A 8 7.12 -8.67 6.63
C VAL A 8 6.63 -7.25 6.94
N ALA A 9 6.31 -6.97 8.21
CA ALA A 9 5.88 -5.66 8.64
C ALA A 9 6.99 -4.60 8.48
N GLY A 10 8.21 -4.89 8.93
CA GLY A 10 9.34 -3.98 8.80
C GLY A 10 9.73 -3.72 7.34
N ILE A 11 9.75 -4.76 6.51
CA ILE A 11 10.00 -4.63 5.06
C ILE A 11 8.90 -3.79 4.40
N ALA A 12 7.64 -4.07 4.69
CA ALA A 12 6.52 -3.32 4.12
C ALA A 12 6.55 -1.84 4.54
N GLN A 13 7.00 -1.53 5.75
CA GLN A 13 7.14 -0.16 6.22
C GLN A 13 8.24 0.59 5.47
N LEU A 14 9.38 -0.06 5.20
CA LEU A 14 10.50 0.52 4.43
C LEU A 14 10.10 0.80 2.98
N TYR A 15 9.36 -0.12 2.35
CA TYR A 15 8.98 -0.05 0.93
C TYR A 15 7.54 0.40 0.68
N LEU A 16 6.91 1.06 1.66
CA LEU A 16 5.51 1.43 1.56
C LEU A 16 5.21 2.27 0.31
N GLY A 17 6.07 3.23 -0.04
CA GLY A 17 5.91 4.04 -1.25
C GLY A 17 5.89 3.18 -2.53
N ASN A 18 6.80 2.20 -2.63
CA ASN A 18 6.86 1.27 -3.76
C ASN A 18 5.60 0.39 -3.83
N ILE A 19 5.11 -0.08 -2.67
CA ILE A 19 3.88 -0.87 -2.59
C ILE A 19 2.68 -0.04 -3.06
N LEU A 20 2.54 1.21 -2.60
CA LEU A 20 1.46 2.10 -3.02
C LEU A 20 1.50 2.38 -4.53
N TYR A 21 2.70 2.60 -5.09
CA TYR A 21 2.88 2.75 -6.53
C TYR A 21 2.43 1.50 -7.30
N ALA A 22 2.84 0.30 -6.86
CA ALA A 22 2.45 -0.96 -7.51
C ALA A 22 0.93 -1.19 -7.46
N LEU A 23 0.27 -0.83 -6.34
CA LEU A 23 -1.19 -0.91 -6.21
C LEU A 23 -1.90 0.05 -7.17
N GLU A 24 -1.39 1.28 -7.35
CA GLU A 24 -1.99 2.21 -8.32
C GLU A 24 -1.75 1.75 -9.76
N LEU A 25 -0.56 1.24 -10.09
CA LEU A 25 -0.28 0.70 -11.42
C LEU A 25 -1.22 -0.48 -11.76
N ALA A 26 -1.46 -1.37 -10.80
CA ALA A 26 -2.43 -2.46 -10.95
C ALA A 26 -3.85 -1.93 -11.12
N ALA A 27 -4.25 -0.92 -10.34
CA ALA A 27 -5.56 -0.31 -10.45
C ALA A 27 -5.78 0.34 -11.82
N LEU A 28 -4.80 1.10 -12.33
CA LEU A 28 -4.84 1.70 -13.66
C LEU A 28 -5.01 0.63 -14.75
N GLY A 29 -4.21 -0.43 -14.72
CA GLY A 29 -4.30 -1.51 -15.71
C GLY A 29 -5.64 -2.28 -15.66
N LEU A 30 -6.27 -2.39 -14.49
CA LEU A 30 -7.60 -2.98 -14.35
C LEU A 30 -8.70 -2.03 -14.86
N ASP A 31 -8.57 -0.74 -14.60
CA ASP A 31 -9.49 0.29 -15.09
C ASP A 31 -9.50 0.33 -16.62
N GLU A 32 -8.32 0.27 -17.25
CA GLU A 32 -8.14 0.18 -18.71
C GLU A 32 -8.80 -1.07 -19.32
N GLN A 33 -8.91 -2.15 -18.54
CA GLN A 33 -9.61 -3.39 -18.93
C GLN A 33 -11.13 -3.35 -18.63
N ASN A 34 -11.68 -2.19 -18.28
CA ASN A 34 -13.07 -2.02 -17.81
C ASN A 34 -13.42 -2.83 -16.55
N LYS A 35 -12.43 -3.16 -15.72
CA LYS A 35 -12.61 -3.85 -14.42
C LYS A 35 -12.60 -2.85 -13.27
N SER A 36 -13.51 -1.88 -13.32
CA SER A 36 -13.54 -0.73 -12.40
C SER A 36 -13.74 -1.13 -10.92
N VAL A 37 -14.48 -2.21 -10.64
CA VAL A 37 -14.66 -2.73 -9.27
C VAL A 37 -13.35 -3.25 -8.69
N ASP A 38 -12.57 -3.99 -9.49
CA ASP A 38 -11.27 -4.50 -9.07
C ASP A 38 -10.28 -3.33 -8.90
N ALA A 39 -10.26 -2.38 -9.83
CA ALA A 39 -9.44 -1.16 -9.71
C ALA A 39 -9.73 -0.39 -8.41
N ALA A 40 -11.01 -0.20 -8.08
CA ALA A 40 -11.43 0.44 -6.83
C ALA A 40 -10.98 -0.34 -5.60
N PHE A 41 -10.96 -1.68 -5.65
CA PHE A 41 -10.47 -2.52 -4.56
C PHE A 41 -8.98 -2.28 -4.29
N TYR A 42 -8.13 -2.25 -5.32
CA TYR A 42 -6.69 -1.96 -5.18
C TYR A 42 -6.43 -0.56 -4.61
N ARG A 43 -7.15 0.46 -5.11
CA ARG A 43 -7.09 1.83 -4.56
C ARG A 43 -7.54 1.89 -3.09
N GLY A 44 -8.53 1.08 -2.72
CA GLY A 44 -8.99 0.92 -1.34
C GLY A 44 -7.91 0.38 -0.40
N ILE A 45 -7.11 -0.61 -0.85
CA ILE A 45 -5.96 -1.12 -0.09
C ILE A 45 -4.90 -0.02 0.06
N ALA A 46 -4.54 0.65 -1.04
CA ALA A 46 -3.54 1.71 -1.03
C ALA A 46 -3.92 2.83 -0.05
N LYS A 47 -5.18 3.27 -0.05
CA LYS A 47 -5.72 4.25 0.90
C LYS A 47 -5.56 3.80 2.35
N LYS A 48 -5.95 2.57 2.68
CA LYS A 48 -5.83 2.04 4.05
C LYS A 48 -4.38 2.05 4.55
N LEU A 49 -3.44 1.67 3.70
CA LEU A 49 -2.01 1.66 4.02
C LEU A 49 -1.45 3.08 4.22
N ALA A 50 -1.78 4.00 3.32
CA ALA A 50 -1.35 5.41 3.43
C ALA A 50 -1.91 6.07 4.70
N GLU A 51 -3.17 5.83 5.03
CA GLU A 51 -3.80 6.33 6.25
C GLU A 51 -3.17 5.72 7.52
N ALA A 52 -2.85 4.42 7.51
CA ALA A 52 -2.15 3.77 8.61
C ALA A 52 -0.79 4.42 8.87
N ARG A 53 0.00 4.65 7.81
CA ARG A 53 1.29 5.34 7.90
C ARG A 53 1.15 6.77 8.43
N GLY A 54 0.17 7.52 7.94
CA GLY A 54 -0.08 8.89 8.41
C GLY A 54 -0.43 8.96 9.91
N ARG A 55 -1.08 7.93 10.46
CA ARG A 55 -1.35 7.82 11.91
C ARG A 55 -0.10 7.48 12.72
N GLU A 56 0.82 6.67 12.19
CA GLU A 56 2.11 6.38 12.82
C GLU A 56 2.96 7.65 12.94
N THR A 57 3.11 8.40 11.85
CA THR A 57 3.91 9.65 11.85
C THR A 57 3.37 10.69 12.83
N LYS A 58 2.04 10.81 12.97
CA LYS A 58 1.43 11.76 13.92
C LYS A 58 1.62 11.41 15.39
N ARG A 59 1.97 10.17 15.72
CA ARG A 59 2.20 9.69 17.09
C ARG A 59 3.68 9.68 17.48
N SER A 60 4.58 9.97 16.54
CA SER A 60 6.03 9.92 16.70
C SER A 60 6.62 11.29 17.02
#